data_AF-A0A3C0PG20-F1
#
_entry.id   AF-A0A3C0PG20-F1
#
_cell.length_a   1.000
_cell.length_b   1.000
_cell.length_c   1.000
_cell.angle_alpha   90.00
_cell.angle_beta   90.00
_cell.angle_gamma   90.00
#
_symmetry.space_group_name_H-M   'P 1'
#
loop_
_entity.id
_entity.type
_entity.pdbx_description
1 polymer ?
#
loop_
_entity_poly.entity_id
_entity_poly.type
_entity_poly.pdbx_seq_one_letter_code
_entity_poly.pdbx_strand_id
1 'polypeptide(L)'
;ELKVKSPYNTRLYTGLPPGPICSPGIASLHAAAFPDKSGDLYFVAKWDGSNAHDFSLTYQEHNKKKDAIKQKNEQRILRCKNAKK
;
A
#
# COMPACT_ATOMS: atom_id res chain seq x y z
N GLU A 1 11.32 9.90 -7.15
CA GLU A 1 12.53 9.19 -6.69
C GLU A 1 12.45 8.85 -5.20
N LEU A 2 13.10 7.78 -4.72
CA LEU A 2 12.97 7.32 -3.32
C LEU A 2 14.10 7.77 -2.39
N LYS A 3 15.22 8.23 -2.95
CA LYS A 3 16.46 8.57 -2.21
C LYS A 3 16.65 10.08 -1.99
N VAL A 4 15.66 10.89 -2.36
CA VAL A 4 15.73 12.35 -2.25
C VAL A 4 15.78 12.75 -0.78
N LYS A 5 16.77 13.58 -0.43
CA LYS A 5 16.89 14.18 0.90
C LYS A 5 15.91 15.35 1.00
N SER A 6 14.77 15.11 1.62
CA SER A 6 13.73 16.11 1.90
C SER A 6 13.12 15.80 3.26
N PRO A 7 12.77 16.80 4.08
CA PRO A 7 12.14 16.56 5.38
C PRO A 7 10.78 15.82 5.29
N TYR A 8 10.21 15.70 4.08
CA TYR A 8 8.99 14.93 3.80
C TYR A 8 9.25 13.45 3.44
N ASN A 9 10.51 13.00 3.34
CA ASN A 9 10.81 11.62 2.96
C ASN A 9 10.74 10.66 4.16
N THR A 10 9.58 10.03 4.34
CA THR A 10 9.30 9.05 5.40
C THR A 10 10.06 7.72 5.27
N ARG A 11 10.83 7.51 4.19
CA ARG A 11 11.78 6.39 4.09
C ARG A 11 13.13 6.69 4.74
N LEU A 12 13.48 7.96 4.90
CA LEU A 12 14.77 8.40 5.45
C LEU A 12 14.61 8.92 6.89
N TYR A 13 13.47 9.54 7.20
CA TYR A 13 13.19 10.13 8.50
C TYR A 13 12.00 9.42 9.16
N THR A 14 12.14 9.05 10.43
CA THR A 14 11.08 8.40 11.22
C THR A 14 10.07 9.41 11.73
N GLY A 15 8.83 8.97 11.92
CA GLY A 15 7.74 9.82 12.43
C GLY A 15 6.99 10.54 11.32
N LEU A 16 6.21 11.55 11.71
CA LEU A 16 5.40 12.34 10.78
C LEU A 16 6.25 13.43 10.09
N PRO A 17 5.94 13.79 8.84
CA PRO A 17 6.57 14.92 8.17
C PRO A 17 6.22 16.26 8.88
N PRO A 18 6.93 17.37 8.59
CA PRO A 18 6.70 18.67 9.24
C PRO A 18 5.29 19.25 9.03
N GLY A 19 4.57 18.81 8.00
CA GLY A 19 3.23 19.29 7.68
C GLY A 19 2.47 18.31 6.78
N PRO A 20 1.17 18.56 6.54
CA PRO A 20 0.37 17.74 5.66
C PRO A 20 0.84 17.83 4.20
N ILE A 21 0.72 16.72 3.47
CA ILE A 21 1.10 16.66 2.04
C ILE A 21 -0.05 17.03 1.10
N CYS A 22 -1.29 17.02 1.59
CA CYS A 22 -2.50 17.33 0.84
C CYS A 22 -3.63 17.78 1.79
N SER A 23 -4.75 18.22 1.20
CA SER A 23 -5.98 18.51 1.92
C SER A 23 -6.79 17.21 2.10
N PRO A 24 -6.90 16.64 3.32
CA PRO A 24 -7.61 15.38 3.53
C PRO A 24 -9.13 15.57 3.44
N GLY A 25 -9.83 14.56 2.93
CA GLY A 25 -11.29 14.49 2.99
C GLY A 25 -11.79 14.09 4.38
N ILE A 26 -13.09 14.23 4.62
CA ILE A 26 -13.71 13.93 5.93
C ILE A 26 -13.48 12.48 6.38
N ALA A 27 -13.52 11.52 5.46
CA ALA A 27 -13.27 10.11 5.77
C ALA A 27 -11.83 9.88 6.24
N SER A 28 -10.85 10.55 5.63
CA SER A 28 -9.43 10.47 6.04
C SER A 28 -9.22 11.08 7.43
N LEU A 29 -9.88 12.21 7.73
CA LEU A 29 -9.82 12.84 9.04
C LEU A 29 -10.44 11.93 10.13
N HIS A 30 -11.59 11.33 9.84
CA HIS A 30 -12.23 10.39 10.77
C HIS A 30 -11.36 9.17 11.04
N ALA A 31 -10.76 8.57 10.01
CA ALA A 31 -9.85 7.43 10.17
C ALA A 31 -8.58 7.77 10.96
N ALA A 32 -8.07 8.99 10.83
CA ALA A 32 -6.93 9.46 11.62
C ALA A 32 -7.27 9.70 13.09
N ALA A 33 -8.47 10.23 13.38
CA ALA A 33 -8.94 10.49 14.74
C ALA A 33 -9.45 9.22 15.45
N PHE A 34 -10.06 8.30 14.71
CA PHE A 34 -10.69 7.07 15.21
C PHE A 34 -10.23 5.86 14.38
N PRO A 35 -8.98 5.41 14.54
CA PRO A 35 -8.49 4.25 13.82
C PRO A 35 -9.12 2.95 14.34
N ASP A 36 -9.26 1.96 13.46
CA ASP A 36 -9.62 0.61 13.85
C ASP A 36 -8.52 -0.01 14.73
N LYS A 37 -8.93 -0.84 15.69
CA LYS A 37 -7.99 -1.57 16.55
C LYS A 37 -7.47 -2.78 15.79
N SER A 38 -6.36 -2.62 15.08
CA SER A 38 -5.59 -3.72 14.49
C SER A 38 -4.12 -3.65 14.89
N GLY A 39 -3.44 -4.80 14.89
CA GLY A 39 -2.00 -4.88 15.12
C GLY A 39 -1.18 -4.84 13.83
N ASP A 40 -1.81 -4.65 12.68
CA ASP A 40 -1.15 -4.77 11.38
C ASP A 40 -0.11 -3.66 11.15
N LEU A 41 1.08 -4.05 10.70
CA LEU A 41 2.18 -3.12 10.45
C LEU A 41 2.46 -2.91 8.96
N TYR A 42 2.02 -3.84 8.12
CA TYR A 42 2.31 -3.84 6.69
C TYR A 42 1.03 -4.05 5.89
N PHE A 43 0.91 -3.37 4.76
CA PHE A 43 -0.18 -3.55 3.81
C PHE A 43 0.31 -3.59 2.36
N VAL A 44 -0.41 -4.29 1.49
CA VAL A 44 -0.14 -4.34 0.04
C VAL A 44 -1.47 -4.33 -0.73
N ALA A 45 -1.55 -3.55 -1.80
CA ALA A 45 -2.77 -3.44 -2.60
C ALA A 45 -3.04 -4.71 -3.43
N LYS A 46 -4.30 -5.15 -3.50
CA LYS A 46 -4.76 -6.18 -4.42
C LYS A 46 -4.97 -5.55 -5.80
N TRP A 47 -4.16 -5.94 -6.76
CA TRP A 47 -4.19 -5.43 -8.14
C TRP A 47 -5.17 -6.22 -9.03
N ASP A 48 -6.16 -6.87 -8.43
CA ASP A 48 -7.20 -7.65 -9.10
C ASP A 48 -8.43 -6.82 -9.53
N GLY A 49 -8.47 -5.54 -9.17
CA GLY A 49 -9.59 -4.62 -9.46
C GLY A 49 -10.63 -4.54 -8.35
N SER A 50 -10.43 -5.23 -7.22
CA SER A 50 -11.33 -5.16 -6.05
C SER A 50 -11.18 -3.87 -5.24
N ASN A 51 -10.13 -3.06 -5.49
CA ASN A 51 -9.74 -1.92 -4.66
C ASN A 51 -9.46 -2.27 -3.19
N ALA A 52 -9.13 -3.54 -2.90
CA ALA A 52 -8.84 -4.00 -1.55
C ALA A 52 -7.34 -4.05 -1.24
N HIS A 53 -7.00 -4.13 0.04
CA HIS A 53 -5.63 -4.31 0.54
C HIS A 53 -5.53 -5.60 1.37
N ASP A 54 -4.37 -6.23 1.36
CA ASP A 54 -4.00 -7.25 2.32
C ASP A 54 -3.12 -6.66 3.42
N PHE A 55 -3.51 -6.87 4.67
CA PHE A 55 -2.79 -6.44 5.88
C PHE A 55 -1.99 -7.60 6.50
N SER A 56 -0.91 -7.29 7.20
CA SER A 56 -0.03 -8.27 7.83
C SER A 56 0.72 -7.67 9.02
N LEU A 57 0.93 -8.50 10.04
CA LEU A 57 1.69 -8.14 11.24
C LEU A 57 3.20 -8.21 10.98
N THR A 58 3.65 -9.22 10.23
CA THR A 58 5.08 -9.49 10.05
C THR A 58 5.59 -9.16 8.65
N TYR A 59 6.87 -8.82 8.57
CA TYR A 59 7.54 -8.54 7.30
C TYR A 59 7.58 -9.77 6.37
N GLN A 60 7.73 -10.97 6.93
CA GLN A 60 7.75 -12.22 6.16
C GLN A 60 6.41 -12.50 5.50
N GLU A 61 5.30 -12.32 6.23
CA GLU A 61 3.95 -12.45 5.67
C GLU A 61 3.69 -11.42 4.58
N HIS A 62 4.09 -10.16 4.82
CA HIS A 62 3.99 -9.10 3.82
C HIS A 62 4.67 -9.48 2.51
N ASN A 63 5.92 -9.98 2.57
CA ASN A 63 6.66 -10.39 1.38
C ASN A 63 6.00 -11.55 0.64
N LYS A 64 5.50 -12.57 1.36
CA LYS A 64 4.75 -13.68 0.75
C LYS A 64 3.51 -13.18 0.01
N LYS A 65 2.73 -12.27 0.63
CA LYS A 65 1.52 -11.70 0.01
C LYS A 65 1.87 -10.84 -1.21
N LYS A 66 2.92 -10.02 -1.11
CA LYS A 66 3.43 -9.22 -2.23
C LYS A 66 3.83 -10.09 -3.42
N ASP A 67 4.58 -11.17 -3.19
CA ASP A 67 5.01 -12.07 -4.27
C ASP A 67 3.83 -12.80 -4.90
N ALA A 68 2.85 -13.24 -4.10
CA ALA A 68 1.62 -13.83 -4.59
C ALA A 68 0.79 -12.86 -5.45
N ILE A 69 0.66 -11.59 -5.03
CA ILE A 69 -0.02 -10.54 -5.80
C ILE A 69 0.69 -10.30 -7.13
N LYS A 70 2.03 -10.21 -7.13
CA LYS A 70 2.83 -10.04 -8.33
C LYS A 70 2.58 -11.16 -9.35
N GLN A 71 2.63 -12.41 -8.92
CA GLN A 71 2.38 -13.57 -9.79
C GLN A 71 0.95 -13.56 -10.37
N LYS A 72 -0.05 -13.25 -9.55
CA LYS A 72 -1.45 -13.14 -10.01
C LYS A 72 -1.61 -12.03 -11.06
N ASN A 73 -0.97 -10.89 -10.87
CA ASN A 73 -1.01 -9.79 -11.83
C ASN A 73 -0.38 -10.16 -13.16
N GLU A 74 0.78 -10.82 -13.15
CA GLU A 74 1.46 -11.29 -14.35
C GLU A 74 0.60 -12.28 -15.13
N GLN A 75 -0.04 -13.23 -14.43
CA GLN A 75 -0.99 -14.17 -15.04
C GLN A 75 -2.21 -13.44 -15.64
N ARG A 76 -2.76 -12.45 -14.95
CA ARG A 76 -3.88 -11.65 -15.44
C ARG A 76 -3.51 -10.89 -16.71
N ILE A 77 -2.35 -10.23 -16.72
CA ILE A 77 -1.82 -9.52 -17.89
C ILE A 77 -1.66 -10.49 -19.07
N LEU A 78 -1.10 -11.68 -18.83
CA LEU A 78 -0.94 -12.71 -19.87
C LEU A 78 -2.28 -13.17 -20.44
N ARG A 79 -3.27 -13.45 -19.58
CA ARG A 79 -4.63 -13.80 -20.01
C ARG A 79 -5.26 -12.71 -20.87
N CYS A 80 -5.15 -11.44 -20.45
CA CYS A 80 -5.68 -10.30 -21.23
C CYS A 80 -4.99 -10.14 -22.59
N LYS A 81 -3.69 -10.45 -22.70
CA LYS A 81 -2.98 -10.44 -23.99
C LYS A 81 -3.46 -11.56 -24.91
N ASN A 82 -3.64 -12.77 -24.36
CA ASN A 82 -4.09 -13.92 -25.14
C ASN A 82 -5.54 -13.77 -25.63
N ALA A 83 -6.42 -13.13 -24.85
CA ALA A 83 -7.81 -12.88 -25.25
C ALA A 83 -7.99 -11.81 -26.33
N LYS A 84 -6.94 -11.02 -26.62
CA LYS A 84 -6.93 -9.98 -27.66
C LYS A 84 -6.24 -10.44 -28.97
N LYS A 85 -5.73 -11.67 -28.99
CA LYS A 85 -5.13 -12.33 -30.16
C LYS A 85 -6.17 -13.25 -30.79
#